data_AF-A0A950LZB0-F1
#
_entry.id   AF-A0A950LZB0-F1
#
_cell.length_a   1.000
_cell.length_b   1.000
_cell.length_c   1.000
_cell.angle_alpha   90.00
_cell.angle_beta   90.00
_cell.angle_gamma   90.00
#
_symmetry.space_group_name_H-M   'P 1'
#
loop_
_entity.id
_entity.type
_entity.pdbx_description
1 polymer ?
#
loop_
_entity_poly.entity_id
_entity_poly.type
_entity_poly.pdbx_seq_one_letter_code
_entity_poly.pdbx_strand_id
1 'polypeptide(L)' 'MRVQEREIISREPGREKSARFIGKPLCRHHSTIAREIERNGGAAEYRATAAQERYDSTRYDRKNGNR' A
#
# COMPACT_ATOMS: atom_id res chain seq x y z
N MET A 1 -2.72 -3.40 -5.49
CA MET A 1 -1.39 -3.75 -4.96
C MET A 1 -1.49 -5.12 -4.31
N ARG A 2 -0.53 -6.02 -4.53
CA ARG A 2 -0.50 -7.38 -3.97
C ARG A 2 0.05 -7.37 -2.54
N VAL A 3 -0.30 -8.37 -1.74
CA VAL A 3 0.14 -8.53 -0.33
C VAL A 3 1.67 -8.42 -0.20
N GLN A 4 2.43 -9.16 -1.02
CA GLN A 4 3.90 -9.14 -0.98
C GLN A 4 4.48 -7.76 -1.27
N GLU A 5 3.88 -7.00 -2.20
CA GLU A 5 4.32 -5.64 -2.50
C GLU A 5 4.05 -4.69 -1.32
N ARG A 6 2.93 -4.88 -0.61
CA ARG A 6 2.58 -4.11 0.61
C ARG A 6 3.55 -4.43 1.76
N GLU A 7 3.97 -5.68 1.91
CA GLU A 7 4.98 -6.06 2.90
C GLU A 7 6.31 -5.37 2.63
N ILE A 8 6.73 -5.31 1.36
CA ILE A 8 7.95 -4.57 0.98
C ILE A 8 7.80 -3.09 1.33
N ILE A 9 6.67 -2.44 0.99
CA ILE A 9 6.43 -1.04 1.44
C ILE A 9 6.55 -0.93 2.96
N SER A 10 5.94 -1.86 3.72
CA SER A 10 5.84 -1.78 5.18
C SER A 10 7.17 -2.01 5.91
N ARG A 11 8.14 -2.69 5.29
CA ARG A 11 9.47 -2.97 5.86
C ARG A 11 10.49 -1.87 5.57
N GLU A 12 10.25 -1.08 4.53
CA GLU A 12 11.14 -0.03 4.04
C GLU A 12 11.01 1.38 4.70
N PRO A 13 9.94 1.77 5.44
CA PRO A 13 9.80 3.14 5.94
C PRO A 13 10.73 3.45 7.11
N GLY A 14 11.35 2.44 7.72
CA GLY A 14 12.38 2.63 8.76
C GLY A 14 13.73 3.16 8.24
N ARG A 15 13.86 3.48 6.94
CA ARG A 15 15.13 3.93 6.32
C ARG A 15 15.02 5.17 5.41
N GLU A 16 14.01 6.02 5.58
CA GLU A 16 13.81 7.25 4.76
C GLU A 16 13.77 7.01 3.23
N LYS A 17 13.34 5.82 2.82
CA LYS A 17 13.32 5.45 1.40
C LYS A 17 12.12 6.09 0.69
N SER A 18 12.40 6.87 -0.36
CA SER A 18 11.36 7.50 -1.17
C SER A 18 10.49 6.49 -1.93
N ALA A 19 9.27 6.88 -2.31
CA ALA A 19 8.39 6.06 -3.14
C ALA A 19 9.02 5.62 -4.48
N ARG A 20 9.98 6.39 -5.03
CA ARG A 20 10.76 6.00 -6.21
C ARG A 20 11.71 4.85 -5.92
N PHE A 21 12.37 4.88 -4.76
CA PHE A 21 13.25 3.81 -4.34
C PHE A 21 12.47 2.50 -4.17
N ILE A 22 11.30 2.56 -3.53
CA ILE A 22 10.45 1.39 -3.30
C ILE A 22 9.79 0.90 -4.59
N GLY A 23 9.42 1.80 -5.51
CA GLY A 23 8.79 1.45 -6.78
C GLY A 23 9.68 0.65 -7.74
N LYS A 24 10.99 0.91 -7.74
CA LYS A 24 11.98 0.22 -8.59
C LYS A 24 11.97 -1.32 -8.42
N PRO A 25 12.21 -1.89 -7.22
CA PRO A 25 12.20 -3.34 -7.03
C PRO A 25 10.81 -3.96 -7.18
N LEU A 26 9.75 -3.18 -7.01
CA LEU A 26 8.36 -3.65 -7.19
C LEU A 26 7.89 -3.62 -8.65
N CYS A 27 8.68 -3.07 -9.58
CA CYS A 27 8.24 -2.76 -10.94
C CYS A 27 6.92 -1.97 -10.96
N ARG A 28 6.77 -1.04 -10.00
CA ARG A 28 5.59 -0.18 -9.86
C ARG A 28 5.95 1.28 -10.01
N HIS A 29 5.02 2.03 -10.59
CA HIS A 29 5.18 3.46 -10.67
C HIS A 29 5.17 4.08 -9.27
N HIS A 30 6.13 4.96 -9.00
CA HIS A 30 6.30 5.63 -7.71
C HIS A 30 5.02 6.34 -7.22
N SER A 31 4.20 6.89 -8.12
CA SER A 31 2.92 7.51 -7.73
C SER A 31 1.89 6.48 -7.22
N THR A 32 1.94 5.23 -7.69
CA THR A 32 1.10 4.16 -7.15
C THR A 32 1.50 3.85 -5.71
N ILE A 33 2.80 3.81 -5.43
CA ILE A 33 3.33 3.59 -4.09
C ILE A 33 2.94 4.75 -3.16
N ALA A 34 3.15 5.99 -3.60
CA ALA A 34 2.80 7.18 -2.81
C ALA A 34 1.30 7.22 -2.45
N ARG A 35 0.42 7.02 -3.44
CA ARG A 35 -1.03 7.00 -3.21
C ARG A 35 -1.46 5.85 -2.29
N GLU A 36 -0.80 4.69 -2.40
CA GLU A 36 -1.07 3.58 -1.50
C GLU A 36 -0.65 3.94 -0.08
N ILE A 37 0.51 4.56 0.12
CA ILE A 37 0.99 4.98 1.43
C ILE A 37 0.04 6.03 2.04
N GLU A 38 -0.27 7.09 1.29
CA GLU A 38 -1.18 8.18 1.73
C GLU A 38 -2.56 7.65 2.11
N ARG A 39 -3.14 6.76 1.30
CA ARG A 39 -4.46 6.16 1.58
C ARG A 39 -4.49 5.36 2.89
N ASN A 40 -3.34 4.86 3.34
CA ASN A 40 -3.22 4.02 4.53
C ASN A 40 -2.51 4.73 5.69
N GLY A 41 -2.65 6.05 5.82
CA GLY A 41 -2.15 6.82 6.97
C GLY A 41 -0.76 7.43 6.78
N GLY A 42 -0.19 7.37 5.58
CA GLY A 42 1.15 7.91 5.33
C GLY A 42 2.27 6.97 5.75
N ALA A 43 3.53 7.38 5.54
CA ALA A 43 4.69 6.49 5.65
C ALA A 43 4.95 6.00 7.08
N ALA A 44 4.66 6.83 8.09
CA ALA A 44 4.87 6.50 9.49
C ALA A 44 3.86 5.46 10.01
N GLU A 45 2.60 5.55 9.55
CA GLU A 45 1.52 4.68 10.00
C GLU A 45 1.28 3.49 9.07
N TYR A 46 1.96 3.42 7.93
CA TYR A 46 1.75 2.36 6.95
C TYR A 46 1.99 0.98 7.55
N ARG A 47 0.97 0.12 7.45
CA ARG A 47 1.02 -1.30 7.81
C ARG A 47 0.43 -2.15 6.69
N ALA A 48 1.18 -3.16 6.26
CA ALA A 48 0.75 -4.05 5.18
C ALA A 48 -0.58 -4.75 5.48
N THR A 49 -0.79 -5.17 6.73
CA THR A 49 -2.01 -5.83 7.22
C THR A 49 -3.23 -4.91 7.12
N ALA A 50 -3.17 -3.72 7.73
CA ALA A 50 -4.25 -2.74 7.67
C ALA A 50 -4.61 -2.35 6.22
N ALA A 51 -3.59 -2.21 5.37
CA ALA A 51 -3.79 -1.87 3.97
C ALA A 51 -4.42 -3.02 3.15
N GLN A 52 -4.17 -4.27 3.56
CA GLN A 52 -4.82 -5.44 2.99
C GLN A 52 -6.29 -5.54 3.45
N GLU A 53 -6.57 -5.37 4.74
CA GLU A 53 -7.93 -5.37 5.30
C GLU A 53 -8.83 -4.33 4.62
N ARG A 54 -8.34 -3.10 4.43
CA ARG A 54 -9.06 -2.06 3.67
C ARG A 54 -9.33 -2.49 2.23
N TYR A 55 -8.39 -3.16 1.58
CA TYR A 55 -8.61 -3.68 0.22
C TYR A 55 -9.69 -4.76 0.21
N ASP A 56 -9.69 -5.66 1.18
CA ASP A 56 -10.67 -6.73 1.28
C ASP A 56 -12.06 -6.21 1.64
N SER A 57 -12.17 -5.20 2.51
CA SER A 57 -13.45 -4.54 2.81
C SER A 57 -14.02 -3.87 1.56
N THR A 58 -13.23 -3.05 0.86
CA THR A 58 -13.69 -2.36 -0.35
C THR A 58 -14.04 -3.33 -1.48
N ARG A 59 -13.33 -4.46 -1.56
CA ARG A 59 -13.66 -5.55 -2.49
C ARG A 59 -14.98 -6.21 -2.10
N TYR A 60 -15.19 -6.49 -0.82
CA TYR A 60 -16.43 -7.06 -0.30
C TYR A 60 -17.63 -6.15 -0.59
N ASP A 61 -17.53 -4.87 -0.25
CA ASP A 61 -18.60 -3.89 -0.49
C ASP A 61 -18.95 -3.80 -1.98
N ARG A 62 -17.93 -3.79 -2.86
CA ARG A 62 -18.13 -3.78 -4.30
C ARG A 62 -18.81 -5.05 -4.81
N LYS A 63 -18.48 -6.23 -4.26
CA LYS A 63 -19.13 -7.49 -4.63
C LYS A 63 -20.60 -7.51 -4.23
N ASN A 64 -20.94 -6.85 -3.12
CA ASN A 64 -22.29 -6.77 -2.59
C ASN A 64 -23.10 -5.56 -3.09
N GLY A 65 -22.52 -4.69 -3.94
CA GLY A 65 -23.20 -3.53 -4.49
C GLY A 65 -23.44 -2.39 -3.50
N ASN A 66 -22.75 -2.39 -2.35
CA ASN A 66 -23.00 -1.48 -1.23
C ASN A 66 -22.25 -0.13 -1.36
N ARG A 67 -22.11 0.37 -2.60
CA ARG A 67 -21.18 1.43 -2.97
C ARG A 67 -21.84 2.79 -3.15
#